data_AF-A0A1M6CKV9-F1
#
_entry.id   AF-A0A1M6CKV9-F1
#
_cell.length_a   1.000
_cell.length_b   1.000
_cell.length_c   1.000
_cell.angle_alpha   90.00
_cell.angle_beta   90.00
_cell.angle_gamma   90.00
#
_symmetry.space_group_name_H-M   'P 1'
#
loop_
_entity.id
_entity.type
_entity.pdbx_description
1 polymer ?
#
loop_
_entity_poly.entity_id
_entity_poly.type
_entity_poly.pdbx_seq_one_letter_code
_entity_poly.pdbx_strand_id
1 'polypeptide(L)'
;MTKLDEILTANNLANHALVEVLPANLNHKMVQKARLGKKPVPKHTQDLITQALNMVLRQVAADGDGTAKQYKRVELFGESSSIDN
;
A
#
# COMPACT_ATOMS: atom_id res chain seq x y z
N MET A 1 12.03 -0.12 -8.82
CA MET A 1 11.37 -0.55 -7.56
C MET A 1 10.36 0.53 -7.19
N THR A 2 9.18 0.20 -6.67
CA THR A 2 8.19 1.23 -6.29
C THR A 2 8.39 1.65 -4.85
N LYS A 3 7.90 2.85 -4.49
CA LYS A 3 7.97 3.32 -3.10
C LYS A 3 7.21 2.40 -2.15
N LEU A 4 6.09 1.84 -2.61
CA LEU A 4 5.33 0.83 -1.88
C LEU A 4 6.18 -0.42 -1.59
N ASP A 5 6.90 -0.93 -2.58
CA ASP A 5 7.72 -2.14 -2.43
C ASP A 5 8.90 -1.92 -1.47
N GLU A 6 9.53 -0.75 -1.50
CA GLU A 6 10.57 -0.36 -0.55
C GLU A 6 10.03 -0.39 0.90
N ILE A 7 8.86 0.21 1.14
CA ILE A 7 8.27 0.29 2.49
C ILE A 7 7.91 -1.11 2.99
N LEU A 8 7.28 -1.93 2.16
CA LEU A 8 6.89 -3.29 2.57
C LEU A 8 8.11 -4.16 2.84
N THR A 9 9.14 -4.06 2.01
CA THR A 9 10.38 -4.81 2.22
C THR A 9 11.10 -4.37 3.49
N ALA A 10 11.17 -3.05 3.76
CA ALA A 10 11.80 -2.52 4.96
C ALA A 10 11.09 -2.93 6.26
N ASN A 11 9.77 -3.14 6.21
CA ASN A 11 8.98 -3.59 7.36
C ASN A 11 8.74 -5.11 7.38
N ASN A 12 9.39 -5.88 6.48
CA ASN A 12 9.19 -7.31 6.30
C ASN A 12 7.71 -7.72 6.10
N LEU A 13 6.94 -6.88 5.40
CA LEU A 13 5.52 -7.07 5.15
C LEU A 13 5.28 -7.77 3.81
N ALA A 14 4.50 -8.85 3.86
CA ALA A 14 4.04 -9.56 2.67
C ALA A 14 2.80 -8.89 2.04
N ASN A 15 2.47 -9.28 0.80
CA ASN A 15 1.23 -8.84 0.16
C ASN A 15 -0.01 -9.18 0.98
N HIS A 16 0.05 -10.29 1.72
CA HIS A 16 -1.04 -10.77 2.56
C HIS A 16 -1.43 -9.77 3.64
N ALA A 17 -0.46 -9.10 4.27
CA ALA A 17 -0.72 -8.14 5.33
C ALA A 17 -1.67 -7.01 4.89
N LEU A 18 -1.53 -6.51 3.65
CA LEU A 18 -2.44 -5.50 3.10
C LEU A 18 -3.82 -6.05 2.76
N VAL A 19 -3.88 -7.31 2.33
CA VAL A 19 -5.14 -7.98 2.00
C VAL A 19 -5.92 -8.30 3.27
N GLU A 20 -5.26 -8.71 4.35
CA GLU A 20 -5.91 -9.04 5.63
C GLU A 20 -6.65 -7.85 6.25
N VAL A 21 -6.14 -6.63 6.08
CA VAL A 21 -6.80 -5.43 6.62
C VAL A 21 -7.96 -4.93 5.75
N LEU A 22 -7.98 -5.24 4.45
CA LEU A 22 -9.05 -4.86 3.51
C LEU A 22 -9.40 -6.00 2.54
N PRO A 23 -9.86 -7.17 3.02
CA PRO A 23 -10.01 -8.37 2.20
C PRO A 23 -11.18 -8.26 1.22
N ALA A 24 -12.16 -7.41 1.50
CA ALA A 24 -13.29 -7.13 0.60
C ALA A 24 -12.91 -6.24 -0.60
N ASN A 25 -11.80 -5.49 -0.50
CA ASN A 25 -11.43 -4.48 -1.50
C ASN A 25 -10.11 -4.79 -2.21
N LEU A 26 -9.20 -5.51 -1.56
CA LEU A 26 -7.88 -5.83 -2.08
C LEU A 26 -7.70 -7.34 -2.27
N ASN A 27 -6.87 -7.69 -3.26
CA ASN A 27 -6.38 -9.05 -3.42
C ASN A 27 -4.87 -9.04 -3.70
N HIS A 28 -4.24 -10.20 -3.57
CA HIS A 28 -2.79 -10.34 -3.72
C HIS A 28 -2.27 -9.85 -5.08
N LYS A 29 -3.04 -10.04 -6.17
CA LYS A 29 -2.65 -9.61 -7.52
C LYS A 29 -2.62 -8.09 -7.64
N MET A 30 -3.61 -7.40 -7.06
CA MET A 30 -3.66 -5.92 -7.05
C MET A 30 -2.46 -5.34 -6.28
N VAL A 31 -2.19 -5.89 -5.10
CA VAL A 31 -1.05 -5.48 -4.26
C VAL A 31 0.28 -5.76 -4.97
N GLN A 32 0.45 -6.95 -5.54
CA GLN A 32 1.66 -7.31 -6.27
C GLN A 32 1.88 -6.40 -7.49
N LYS A 33 0.81 -6.07 -8.23
CA LYS A 33 0.89 -5.14 -9.37
C LYS A 33 1.37 -3.76 -8.93
N ALA A 34 0.83 -3.24 -7.82
CA ALA A 34 1.24 -1.97 -7.24
C ALA A 34 2.70 -1.99 -6.78
N ARG A 35 3.16 -3.07 -6.14
CA ARG A 35 4.57 -3.22 -5.72
C ARG A 35 5.53 -3.25 -6.89
N LEU A 36 5.20 -4.01 -7.94
CA LEU A 36 6.10 -4.17 -9.08
C LEU A 36 6.16 -2.92 -9.96
N GLY A 37 5.13 -2.05 -9.94
CA GLY A 37 5.07 -0.84 -10.75
C GLY A 37 5.01 -1.09 -12.27
N LYS A 38 4.86 -2.36 -12.70
CA LYS A 38 4.91 -2.77 -14.11
C LYS A 38 3.72 -2.29 -14.94
N LYS A 39 2.59 -1.97 -14.29
CA LYS A 39 1.36 -1.53 -14.93
C LYS A 39 0.67 -0.50 -14.06
N PRO A 40 0.02 0.52 -14.64
CA PRO A 40 -0.74 1.50 -13.87
C PRO A 40 -1.84 0.83 -13.06
N VAL A 41 -2.00 1.31 -11.84
CA VAL A 41 -3.03 0.90 -10.89
C VAL A 41 -4.08 2.00 -10.85
N PRO A 42 -5.39 1.70 -10.96
CA PRO A 42 -6.44 2.72 -10.89
C PRO A 42 -6.37 3.52 -9.60
N LYS A 43 -6.77 4.80 -9.64
CA LYS A 43 -6.73 5.71 -8.50
C LYS A 43 -7.43 5.12 -7.26
N HIS A 44 -8.63 4.58 -7.44
CA HIS A 44 -9.37 3.92 -6.36
C HIS A 44 -8.57 2.79 -5.69
N THR A 45 -7.90 1.95 -6.49
CA THR A 45 -7.04 0.88 -5.96
C THR A 45 -5.79 1.45 -5.28
N GLN A 46 -5.20 2.54 -5.77
CA GLN A 46 -4.09 3.22 -5.09
C GLN A 46 -4.51 3.75 -3.72
N ASP A 47 -5.70 4.35 -3.62
CA ASP A 47 -6.27 4.84 -2.35
C ASP A 47 -6.49 3.70 -1.36
N LEU A 48 -7.11 2.59 -1.80
CA LEU A 48 -7.29 1.39 -0.98
C LEU A 48 -5.97 0.81 -0.48
N ILE A 49 -4.95 0.72 -1.35
CA ILE A 49 -3.62 0.22 -0.97
C ILE A 49 -2.94 1.16 0.04
N THR A 50 -3.08 2.47 -0.15
CA THR A 50 -2.54 3.48 0.77
C THR A 50 -3.21 3.37 2.15
N GLN A 51 -4.53 3.19 2.17
CA GLN A 51 -5.30 2.97 3.39
C GLN A 51 -4.85 1.69 4.10
N ALA A 52 -4.79 0.56 3.39
CA ALA A 52 -4.32 -0.71 3.93
C ALA A 52 -2.90 -0.60 4.51
N LEU A 53 -1.98 0.04 3.78
CA LEU A 53 -0.60 0.22 4.22
C LEU A 53 -0.55 0.98 5.56
N ASN A 54 -1.26 2.09 5.65
CA ASN A 54 -1.31 2.90 6.87
C ASN A 54 -1.94 2.14 8.05
N MET A 55 -2.93 1.28 7.80
CA MET A 55 -3.52 0.42 8.83
C MET A 55 -2.51 -0.61 9.35
N VAL A 56 -1.82 -1.31 8.44
CA VAL A 56 -0.80 -2.30 8.79
C VAL A 56 0.34 -1.65 9.56
N LEU A 57 0.86 -0.52 9.10
CA LEU A 57 1.94 0.19 9.79
C LEU A 57 1.52 0.65 11.19
N ARG A 58 0.27 1.08 11.37
CA ARG A 58 -0.26 1.41 12.70
C ARG A 58 -0.33 0.20 13.62
N GLN A 59 -0.73 -0.97 13.10
CA GLN A 59 -0.75 -2.22 13.88
C GLN A 59 0.68 -2.60 14.32
N VAL A 60 1.62 -2.62 13.37
CA VAL A 60 3.04 -2.94 13.66
C VAL A 60 3.65 -1.97 14.67
N ALA A 61 3.34 -0.67 14.58
CA ALA A 61 3.89 0.32 15.50
C ALA A 61 3.22 0.29 16.88
N ALA A 62 1.93 -0.08 16.96
CA ALA A 62 1.25 -0.29 18.23
C ALA A 62 1.88 -1.45 19.03
N ASP A 63 2.38 -2.47 18.33
CA ASP A 63 3.11 -3.60 18.95
C ASP A 63 4.54 -3.23 19.40
N GLY A 64 5.07 -2.09 18.93
CA GLY A 64 6.48 -1.69 19.09
C GLY A 64 6.74 -0.38 19.84
N ASP A 65 5.74 0.18 20.55
CA ASP A 65 5.83 1.44 21.31
C ASP A 65 6.20 2.68 20.47
N GLY A 66 5.67 2.78 19.25
CA GLY A 66 5.98 3.87 18.31
C GLY A 66 4.78 4.44 17.57
N THR A 67 4.88 5.70 17.15
CA THR A 67 3.93 6.30 16.21
C THR A 67 4.26 5.90 14.77
N ALA A 68 3.33 5.21 14.10
CA ALA A 68 3.47 4.86 12.68
C ALA A 68 3.40 6.10 11.78
N LYS A 69 4.35 6.22 10.84
CA LYS A 69 4.26 7.22 9.76
C LYS A 69 3.03 6.90 8.90
N GLN A 70 2.23 7.93 8.62
CA GLN A 70 1.16 7.84 7.61
C GLN A 70 1.65 8.35 6.27
N TYR A 71 1.44 7.54 5.24
CA TYR A 71 1.77 7.86 3.87
C TYR A 71 0.54 8.37 3.12
N LYS A 72 0.73 9.37 2.28
CA LYS A 72 -0.26 9.82 1.30
C LYS A 72 -0.11 9.05 -0.01
N ARG A 73 -1.19 8.91 -0.77
CA ARG A 73 -1.18 8.24 -2.09
C ARG A 73 -0.09 8.79 -3.01
N VAL A 74 0.06 10.12 -3.05
CA VAL A 74 1.06 10.81 -3.88
C VAL A 74 2.50 10.48 -3.49
N GLU A 75 2.76 10.15 -2.22
CA GLU A 75 4.10 9.71 -1.78
C GLU A 75 4.43 8.30 -2.27
N LEU A 76 3.41 7.46 -2.47
CA LEU A 76 3.57 6.06 -2.88
C LEU A 76 3.55 5.88 -4.41
N PHE A 77 2.72 6.67 -5.10
CA PHE A 77 2.40 6.50 -6.51
C PHE A 77 2.71 7.74 -7.37
N GLY A 78 3.10 8.87 -6.77
CA GLY A 78 3.36 10.13 -7.48
C GLY A 78 2.11 10.95 -7.82
N GLU A 79 2.35 12.15 -8.34
CA GLU A 79 1.35 13.02 -8.96
C GLU A 79 1.20 12.65 -10.45
N SER A 80 0.57 11.52 -10.79
CA SER A 80 0.36 11.18 -12.20
C SER A 80 -0.91 10.39 -12.46
N SER A 81 -1.76 11.09 -13.21
CA SER A 81 -2.94 10.72 -14.00
C SER A 81 -4.01 9.85 -13.37
N SER A 82 -5.14 10.52 -13.06
CA SER A 82 -6.45 9.97 -13.37
C SER A 82 -6.40 9.25 -14.73
N ILE A 83 -6.44 7.93 -14.71
CA ILE A 83 -7.15 7.21 -15.76
C ILE A 83 -8.55 7.09 -15.18
N ASP A 84 -9.33 8.16 -15.37
CA ASP A 84 -10.77 8.11 -15.19
C ASP A 84 -11.27 7.02 -16.13
N ASN A 85 -11.86 5.98 -15.55
CA ASN A 85 -12.52 4.92 -16.29
C ASN A 85 -13.99 4.94 -15.94
#